data_AF-A0A7C1SCH2-F1
#
_entry.id   AF-A0A7C1SCH2-F1
#
_cell.length_a   1.000
_cell.length_b   1.000
_cell.length_c   1.000
_cell.angle_alpha   90.00
_cell.angle_beta   90.00
_cell.angle_gamma   90.00
#
_symmetry.space_group_name_H-M   'P 1'
#
loop_
_entity.id
_entity.type
_entity.pdbx_description
1 polymer ?
#
loop_
_entity_poly.entity_id
_entity_poly.type
_entity_poly.pdbx_seq_one_letter_code
_entity_poly.pdbx_strand_id
1 'polypeptide(L)'
;MDRSASKVEGKDRIESLGKKQEELTGKISKCKSEIEKTEKNIEEEIEKDKQTREKFFQLERELYEKQKDLDKFKDNFNEAKIKLAKVEVREEDLANEIKSELKLEAKDLKYDGQPCDRNSLEGEISKLKVQMEQIGGIDPLIVEEYEEVNKRHEFLSQESKDLEKAIGSLNEVIKEMDQKISKTFNQAFEKINKEFTNYFRIIFGGGNAHLVKAKIQKRRLKKEADDPSTELGAGENKDEDDDKSLDEARDKEEIGIDISACPPGKKITNLTMLSGGERSLTSIALLFAIISYNPPPFAVLDEVEAALDEANSRRFGRILQELSHNTQFVIITHNRETMRQASLLYGVTMGEDGISKLLSVHLDQIGQEGGIKK
;
A
#
# COMPACT_ATOMS: atom_id res chain seq x y z
N MET A 1 103.12 1.54 161.62
CA MET A 1 102.30 0.54 162.33
C MET A 1 100.87 1.04 162.33
N ASP A 2 99.83 0.33 161.90
CA ASP A 2 99.76 -0.94 161.18
C ASP A 2 98.38 -1.07 160.52
N ARG A 3 98.32 -1.99 159.56
CA ARG A 3 97.26 -2.37 158.61
C ARG A 3 96.03 -2.98 159.30
N SER A 4 94.78 -2.61 158.94
CA SER A 4 93.60 -3.52 158.91
C SER A 4 92.21 -2.86 158.72
N ALA A 5 91.99 -2.00 157.71
CA ALA A 5 90.60 -1.59 157.37
C ALA A 5 90.32 -1.46 155.86
N SER A 6 91.30 -1.70 155.00
CA SER A 6 91.22 -1.49 153.54
C SER A 6 90.67 -2.69 152.73
N LYS A 7 89.99 -3.66 153.36
CA LYS A 7 89.61 -4.93 152.70
C LYS A 7 88.10 -5.22 152.58
N VAL A 8 87.21 -4.41 153.13
CA VAL A 8 85.76 -4.70 153.12
C VAL A 8 85.01 -3.95 152.03
N GLU A 9 85.27 -2.65 151.81
CA GLU A 9 84.55 -1.86 150.79
C GLU A 9 84.89 -2.21 149.32
N GLY A 10 86.02 -2.89 149.09
CA GLY A 10 86.43 -3.33 147.76
C GLY A 10 85.65 -4.54 147.22
N LYS A 11 85.07 -5.38 148.09
CA LYS A 11 84.34 -6.59 147.67
C LYS A 11 82.94 -6.29 147.16
N ASP A 12 82.20 -5.40 147.82
CA ASP A 12 80.81 -5.08 147.45
C ASP A 12 80.70 -4.34 146.10
N ARG A 13 81.75 -3.61 145.71
CA ARG A 13 81.82 -2.90 144.43
C ARG A 13 82.09 -3.84 143.24
N ILE A 14 82.76 -4.97 143.48
CA ILE A 14 83.02 -5.99 142.45
C ILE A 14 81.77 -6.84 142.20
N GLU A 15 81.01 -7.19 143.26
CA GLU A 15 79.76 -7.96 143.13
C GLU A 15 78.65 -7.20 142.42
N SER A 16 78.52 -5.89 142.67
CA SER A 16 77.51 -5.03 142.01
C SER A 16 77.83 -4.76 140.52
N LEU A 17 79.11 -4.73 140.15
CA LEU A 17 79.54 -4.63 138.75
C LEU A 17 79.36 -5.98 138.02
N GLY A 18 79.61 -7.12 138.67
CA GLY A 18 79.38 -8.45 138.10
C GLY A 18 77.91 -8.70 137.75
N LYS A 19 76.97 -8.34 138.65
CA LYS A 19 75.52 -8.45 138.38
C LYS A 19 75.06 -7.56 137.23
N LYS A 20 75.61 -6.33 137.10
CA LYS A 20 75.34 -5.46 135.95
C LYS A 20 75.92 -6.01 134.65
N GLN A 21 77.06 -6.69 134.70
CA GLN A 21 77.68 -7.34 133.55
C GLN A 21 76.84 -8.54 133.08
N GLU A 22 76.28 -9.34 133.99
CA GLU A 22 75.34 -10.42 133.66
C GLU A 22 74.00 -9.91 133.11
N GLU A 23 73.43 -8.83 133.65
CA GLU A 23 72.21 -8.23 133.09
C GLU A 23 72.45 -7.62 131.70
N LEU A 24 73.57 -6.93 131.49
CA LEU A 24 73.91 -6.35 130.19
C LEU A 24 74.22 -7.43 129.14
N THR A 25 74.91 -8.51 129.52
CA THR A 25 75.18 -9.63 128.60
C THR A 25 73.90 -10.39 128.25
N GLY A 26 72.95 -10.53 129.19
CA GLY A 26 71.62 -11.09 128.93
C GLY A 26 70.73 -10.20 128.04
N LYS A 27 70.84 -8.87 128.14
CA LYS A 27 70.17 -7.94 127.23
C LYS A 27 70.79 -7.97 125.83
N ILE A 28 72.11 -8.05 125.74
CA ILE A 28 72.84 -8.16 124.46
C ILE A 28 72.50 -9.47 123.74
N SER A 29 72.40 -10.60 124.45
CA SER A 29 72.03 -11.88 123.83
C SER A 29 70.57 -11.89 123.33
N LYS A 30 69.64 -11.29 124.07
CA LYS A 30 68.25 -11.11 123.60
C LYS A 30 68.19 -10.22 122.36
N CYS A 31 68.83 -9.04 122.39
CA CYS A 31 68.88 -8.16 121.21
C CYS A 31 69.53 -8.84 120.01
N LYS A 32 70.60 -9.62 120.19
CA LYS A 32 71.20 -10.40 119.09
C LYS A 32 70.22 -11.42 118.49
N SER A 33 69.49 -12.15 119.34
CA SER A 33 68.49 -13.12 118.86
C SER A 33 67.30 -12.46 118.16
N GLU A 34 66.92 -11.25 118.56
CA GLU A 34 65.88 -10.47 117.90
C GLU A 34 66.37 -9.92 116.56
N ILE A 35 67.63 -9.45 116.50
CA ILE A 35 68.28 -9.01 115.25
C ILE A 35 68.34 -10.17 114.24
N GLU A 36 68.82 -11.35 114.64
CA GLU A 36 68.87 -12.53 113.74
C GLU A 36 67.47 -12.95 113.23
N LYS A 37 66.43 -12.83 114.07
CA LYS A 37 65.05 -13.08 113.64
C LYS A 37 64.55 -12.04 112.66
N THR A 38 64.84 -10.76 112.90
CA THR A 38 64.46 -9.68 111.97
C THR A 38 65.24 -9.77 110.66
N GLU A 39 66.52 -10.15 110.69
CA GLU A 39 67.33 -10.36 109.49
C GLU A 39 66.76 -11.50 108.64
N LYS A 40 66.40 -12.63 109.24
CA LYS A 40 65.71 -13.71 108.51
C LYS A 40 64.36 -13.29 107.92
N ASN A 41 63.54 -12.56 108.67
CA ASN A 41 62.26 -12.09 108.15
C ASN A 41 62.44 -11.08 106.98
N ILE A 42 63.49 -10.26 107.03
CA ILE A 42 63.86 -9.35 105.94
C ILE A 42 64.32 -10.15 104.72
N GLU A 43 65.15 -11.18 104.90
CA GLU A 43 65.57 -12.06 103.79
C GLU A 43 64.37 -12.77 103.14
N GLU A 44 63.45 -13.32 103.95
CA GLU A 44 62.23 -13.97 103.44
C GLU A 44 61.31 -12.99 102.69
N GLU A 45 61.14 -11.75 103.18
CA GLU A 45 60.34 -10.73 102.47
C GLU A 45 61.01 -10.25 101.19
N ILE A 46 62.34 -10.10 101.17
CA ILE A 46 63.09 -9.75 99.95
C ILE A 46 62.93 -10.87 98.90
N GLU A 47 62.98 -12.13 99.32
CA GLU A 47 62.83 -13.27 98.40
C GLU A 47 61.40 -13.37 97.85
N LYS A 48 60.37 -13.11 98.68
CA LYS A 48 58.98 -13.00 98.22
C LYS A 48 58.77 -11.82 97.27
N ASP A 49 59.28 -10.62 97.56
CA ASP A 49 59.15 -9.45 96.69
C ASP A 49 59.85 -9.68 95.34
N LYS A 50 60.96 -10.42 95.34
CA LYS A 50 61.63 -10.82 94.11
C LYS A 50 60.77 -11.76 93.27
N GLN A 51 60.17 -12.78 93.89
CA GLN A 51 59.30 -13.73 93.18
C GLN A 51 58.00 -13.07 92.67
N THR A 52 57.40 -12.15 93.42
CA THR A 52 56.20 -11.42 92.97
C THR A 52 56.53 -10.47 91.83
N ARG A 53 57.68 -9.78 91.87
CA ARG A 53 58.16 -8.96 90.76
C ARG A 53 58.43 -9.79 89.51
N GLU A 54 59.09 -10.96 89.64
CA GLU A 54 59.32 -11.85 88.49
C GLU A 54 58.00 -12.31 87.86
N LYS A 55 56.99 -12.69 88.67
CA LYS A 55 55.64 -13.03 88.19
C LYS A 55 54.93 -11.83 87.56
N PHE A 56 55.08 -10.63 88.14
CA PHE A 56 54.50 -9.41 87.60
C PHE A 56 55.06 -9.09 86.21
N PHE A 57 56.38 -9.16 86.02
CA PHE A 57 57.01 -8.93 84.71
C PHE A 57 56.64 -10.00 83.68
N GLN A 58 56.45 -11.26 84.11
CA GLN A 58 55.92 -12.31 83.22
C GLN A 58 54.49 -11.97 82.77
N LEU A 59 53.61 -11.60 83.71
CA LEU A 59 52.23 -11.22 83.41
C LEU A 59 52.15 -9.96 82.52
N GLU A 60 52.99 -8.97 82.77
CA GLU A 60 53.06 -7.73 81.99
C GLU A 60 53.50 -8.02 80.55
N ARG A 61 54.48 -8.91 80.38
CA ARG A 61 54.92 -9.36 79.06
C ARG A 61 53.82 -10.12 78.32
N GLU A 62 53.12 -11.03 79.01
CA GLU A 62 51.98 -11.75 78.44
C GLU A 62 50.83 -10.81 78.04
N LEU A 63 50.52 -9.80 78.87
CA LEU A 63 49.52 -8.77 78.54
C LEU A 63 49.92 -8.00 77.29
N TYR A 64 51.19 -7.60 77.16
CA TYR A 64 51.67 -6.89 75.99
C TYR A 64 51.61 -7.75 74.72
N GLU A 65 51.99 -9.03 74.81
CA GLU A 65 51.87 -9.98 73.68
C GLU A 65 50.40 -10.20 73.28
N LYS A 66 49.50 -10.40 74.25
CA LYS A 66 48.06 -10.54 73.98
C LYS A 66 47.44 -9.28 73.40
N GLN A 67 47.86 -8.10 73.86
CA GLN A 67 47.38 -6.82 73.34
C GLN A 67 47.86 -6.61 71.89
N LYS A 68 49.12 -6.94 71.59
CA LYS A 68 49.66 -6.90 70.23
C LYS A 68 48.93 -7.85 69.29
N ASP A 69 48.58 -9.05 69.74
CA ASP A 69 47.80 -9.98 68.93
C ASP A 69 46.35 -9.51 68.73
N LEU A 70 45.75 -8.91 69.75
CA LEU A 70 44.42 -8.30 69.65
C LEU A 70 44.39 -7.18 68.60
N ASP A 71 45.40 -6.32 68.57
CA ASP A 71 45.51 -5.26 67.56
C ASP A 71 45.69 -5.83 66.14
N LYS A 72 46.52 -6.88 65.95
CA LYS A 72 46.60 -7.58 64.65
C LYS A 72 45.26 -8.19 64.23
N PHE A 73 44.52 -8.80 65.15
CA PHE A 73 43.21 -9.38 64.84
C PHE A 73 42.19 -8.30 64.48
N LYS A 74 42.23 -7.13 65.13
CA LYS A 74 41.40 -5.97 64.76
C LYS A 74 41.71 -5.47 63.36
N ASP A 75 42.99 -5.35 63.00
CA ASP A 75 43.38 -4.90 61.67
C ASP A 75 42.93 -5.88 60.58
N ASN A 76 43.13 -7.18 60.79
CA ASN A 76 42.63 -8.22 59.88
C ASN A 76 41.10 -8.21 59.76
N PHE A 77 40.39 -8.00 60.87
CA PHE A 77 38.93 -7.90 60.87
C PHE A 77 38.45 -6.67 60.09
N ASN A 78 39.10 -5.52 60.27
CA ASN A 78 38.79 -4.31 59.52
C ASN A 78 39.06 -4.50 58.02
N GLU A 79 40.17 -5.13 57.65
CA GLU A 79 40.48 -5.43 56.25
C GLU A 79 39.44 -6.38 55.62
N ALA A 80 39.04 -7.42 56.35
CA ALA A 80 37.99 -8.34 55.92
C ALA A 80 36.64 -7.63 55.78
N LYS A 81 36.29 -6.72 56.70
CA LYS A 81 35.07 -5.91 56.65
C LYS A 81 35.05 -4.98 55.43
N ILE A 82 36.19 -4.38 55.08
CA ILE A 82 36.31 -3.55 53.87
C ILE A 82 36.16 -4.40 52.61
N LYS A 83 36.76 -5.61 52.58
CA LYS A 83 36.59 -6.55 51.46
C LYS A 83 35.14 -6.98 51.31
N LEU A 84 34.43 -7.27 52.42
CA LEU A 84 33.01 -7.60 52.41
C LEU A 84 32.18 -6.45 51.82
N ALA A 85 32.36 -5.22 52.33
CA ALA A 85 31.64 -4.06 51.82
C ALA A 85 31.87 -3.81 50.32
N LYS A 86 33.10 -4.03 49.83
CA LYS A 86 33.41 -3.93 48.38
C LYS A 86 32.67 -4.98 47.55
N VAL A 87 32.50 -6.19 48.08
CA VAL A 87 31.78 -7.27 47.40
C VAL A 87 30.28 -6.97 47.41
N GLU A 88 29.72 -6.52 48.53
CA GLU A 88 28.31 -6.14 48.66
C GLU A 88 27.92 -5.03 47.69
N VAL A 89 28.70 -3.94 47.63
CA VAL A 89 28.46 -2.84 46.67
C VAL A 89 28.52 -3.35 45.22
N ARG A 90 29.50 -4.20 44.91
CA ARG A 90 29.64 -4.76 43.56
C ARG A 90 28.48 -5.70 43.20
N GLU A 91 27.97 -6.45 44.15
CA GLU A 91 26.79 -7.29 43.98
C GLU A 91 25.54 -6.44 43.70
N GLU A 92 25.37 -5.34 44.43
CA GLU A 92 24.28 -4.39 44.24
C GLU A 92 24.36 -3.70 42.86
N ASP A 93 25.54 -3.24 42.46
CA ASP A 93 25.78 -2.64 41.14
C ASP A 93 25.43 -3.62 40.01
N LEU A 94 25.89 -4.87 40.11
CA LEU A 94 25.59 -5.92 39.12
C LEU A 94 24.09 -6.26 39.09
N ALA A 95 23.43 -6.32 40.25
CA ALA A 95 22.00 -6.58 40.31
C ALA A 95 21.18 -5.45 39.65
N ASN A 96 21.60 -4.20 39.84
CA ASN A 96 20.99 -3.05 39.19
C ASN A 96 21.21 -3.07 37.67
N GLU A 97 22.43 -3.41 37.22
CA GLU A 97 22.78 -3.53 35.80
C GLU A 97 21.93 -4.61 35.10
N ILE A 98 21.79 -5.79 35.73
CA ILE A 98 20.92 -6.88 35.26
C ILE A 98 19.47 -6.39 35.12
N LYS A 99 18.97 -5.67 36.13
CA LYS A 99 17.60 -5.17 36.14
C LYS A 99 17.36 -4.12 35.04
N SER A 100 18.31 -3.23 34.79
CA SER A 100 18.17 -2.21 33.75
C SER A 100 18.28 -2.78 32.33
N GLU A 101 19.20 -3.71 32.11
CA GLU A 101 19.51 -4.22 30.77
C GLU A 101 18.58 -5.37 30.36
N LEU A 102 18.31 -6.30 31.27
CA LEU A 102 17.56 -7.53 30.98
C LEU A 102 16.12 -7.51 31.49
N LYS A 103 15.75 -6.52 32.32
CA LYS A 103 14.44 -6.45 33.01
C LYS A 103 14.08 -7.72 33.80
N LEU A 104 15.10 -8.47 34.23
CA LEU A 104 14.98 -9.69 35.02
C LEU A 104 15.55 -9.47 36.42
N GLU A 105 15.12 -10.26 37.40
CA GLU A 105 15.78 -10.26 38.71
C GLU A 105 17.04 -11.13 38.67
N ALA A 106 18.08 -10.73 39.42
CA ALA A 106 19.37 -11.45 39.45
C ALA A 106 19.23 -12.93 39.87
N LYS A 107 18.15 -13.29 40.57
CA LYS A 107 17.86 -14.66 41.02
C LYS A 107 17.33 -15.58 39.92
N ASP A 108 16.77 -15.00 38.86
CA ASP A 108 16.16 -15.75 37.76
C ASP A 108 17.19 -16.15 36.68
N LEU A 109 18.40 -15.62 36.78
CA LEU A 109 19.51 -15.96 35.89
C LEU A 109 20.10 -17.32 36.25
N LYS A 110 20.06 -18.23 35.29
CA LYS A 110 20.76 -19.51 35.39
C LYS A 110 22.20 -19.33 34.92
N TYR A 111 23.15 -19.69 35.78
CA TYR A 111 24.56 -19.72 35.44
C TYR A 111 24.97 -21.13 35.02
N ASP A 112 25.37 -21.29 33.76
CA ASP A 112 25.73 -22.59 33.15
C ASP A 112 27.19 -23.02 33.45
N GLY A 113 27.92 -22.30 34.32
CA GLY A 113 29.23 -22.73 34.80
C GLY A 113 30.39 -22.60 33.81
N GLN A 114 30.16 -22.06 32.62
CA GLN A 114 31.21 -21.91 31.61
C GLN A 114 32.08 -20.66 31.88
N PRO A 115 33.42 -20.76 31.74
CA PRO A 115 34.30 -19.61 31.83
C PRO A 115 34.08 -18.71 30.60
N CYS A 116 33.43 -17.57 30.82
CA CYS A 116 33.16 -16.60 29.77
C CYS A 116 34.33 -15.60 29.65
N ASP A 117 34.81 -15.37 28.43
CA ASP A 117 35.73 -14.27 28.15
C ASP A 117 34.96 -12.95 28.10
N ARG A 118 34.99 -12.24 29.23
CA ARG A 118 34.25 -10.99 29.46
C ARG A 118 34.55 -9.92 28.41
N ASN A 119 35.81 -9.80 27.99
CA ASN A 119 36.23 -8.71 27.11
C ASN A 119 35.71 -8.90 25.68
N SER A 120 35.72 -10.13 25.17
CA SER A 120 35.18 -10.42 23.84
C SER A 120 33.67 -10.20 23.79
N LEU A 121 32.95 -10.65 24.84
CA LEU A 121 31.49 -10.53 24.92
C LEU A 121 31.04 -9.07 25.11
N GLU A 122 31.73 -8.26 25.92
CA GLU A 122 31.44 -6.82 26.04
C GLU A 122 31.65 -6.09 24.69
N GLY A 123 32.67 -6.50 23.93
CA GLY A 123 32.92 -6.00 22.58
C GLY A 123 31.83 -6.38 21.57
N GLU A 124 31.25 -7.58 21.68
CA GLU A 124 30.13 -8.01 20.84
C GLU A 124 28.82 -7.33 21.24
N ILE A 125 28.53 -7.22 22.54
CA ILE A 125 27.33 -6.56 23.06
C ILE A 125 27.32 -5.09 22.66
N SER A 126 28.46 -4.39 22.74
CA SER A 126 28.55 -2.99 22.31
C SER A 126 28.30 -2.83 20.80
N LYS A 127 28.85 -3.72 19.95
CA LYS A 127 28.56 -3.72 18.51
C LYS A 127 27.07 -3.97 18.23
N LEU A 128 26.46 -4.96 18.90
CA LEU A 128 25.05 -5.30 18.75
C LEU A 128 24.13 -4.17 19.22
N LYS A 129 24.48 -3.49 20.33
CA LYS A 129 23.75 -2.29 20.79
C LYS A 129 23.76 -1.18 19.75
N VAL A 130 24.93 -0.89 19.16
CA VAL A 130 25.04 0.12 18.09
C VAL A 130 24.22 -0.28 16.86
N GLN A 131 24.21 -1.57 16.49
CA GLN A 131 23.38 -2.06 15.38
C GLN A 131 21.89 -1.93 15.68
N MET A 132 21.44 -2.24 16.90
CA MET A 132 20.05 -2.03 17.31
C MET A 132 19.66 -0.56 17.29
N GLU A 133 20.55 0.33 17.73
CA GLU A 133 20.30 1.77 17.72
C GLU A 133 20.22 2.32 16.28
N GLN A 134 21.00 1.77 15.34
CA GLN A 134 20.92 2.10 13.91
C GLN A 134 19.63 1.63 13.23
N ILE A 135 19.10 0.46 13.61
CA ILE A 135 17.83 -0.05 13.08
C ILE A 135 16.64 0.82 13.54
N GLY A 136 16.80 1.54 14.65
CA GLY A 136 15.77 2.38 15.23
C GLY A 136 14.72 1.57 15.99
N GLY A 137 13.87 2.28 16.73
CA GLY A 137 12.80 1.66 17.51
C GLY A 137 11.76 1.02 16.60
N ILE A 138 11.29 -0.18 16.98
CA ILE A 138 10.10 -0.78 16.39
C ILE A 138 8.90 -0.02 16.98
N ASP A 139 8.32 0.89 16.21
CA ASP A 139 7.09 1.56 16.59
C ASP A 139 5.91 0.59 16.41
N PRO A 140 5.17 0.23 17.48
CA PRO A 140 3.98 -0.61 17.37
C PRO A 140 2.92 -0.06 16.39
N LEU A 141 2.86 1.27 16.19
CA LEU A 141 1.94 1.90 15.24
C LEU A 141 2.23 1.50 13.78
N ILE A 142 3.48 1.17 13.43
CA ILE A 142 3.84 0.76 12.06
C ILE A 142 3.18 -0.57 11.68
N VAL A 143 3.00 -1.46 12.65
CA VAL A 143 2.31 -2.75 12.40
C VAL A 143 0.83 -2.49 12.12
N GLU A 144 0.19 -1.60 12.88
CA GLU A 144 -1.20 -1.20 12.67
C GLU A 144 -1.38 -0.50 11.32
N GLU A 145 -0.51 0.46 10.97
CA GLU A 145 -0.50 1.15 9.68
C GLU A 145 -0.32 0.16 8.52
N TYR A 146 0.60 -0.80 8.64
CA TYR A 146 0.80 -1.84 7.64
C TYR A 146 -0.47 -2.67 7.44
N GLU A 147 -1.13 -3.08 8.52
CA GLU A 147 -2.37 -3.85 8.41
C GLU A 147 -3.49 -3.06 7.72
N GLU A 148 -3.65 -1.77 8.03
CA GLU A 148 -4.64 -0.90 7.40
C GLU A 148 -4.34 -0.69 5.90
N VAL A 149 -3.08 -0.37 5.57
CA VAL A 149 -2.64 -0.16 4.20
C VAL A 149 -2.75 -1.44 3.38
N ASN A 150 -2.39 -2.59 3.94
CA ASN A 150 -2.48 -3.87 3.26
C ASN A 150 -3.95 -4.25 2.99
N LYS A 151 -4.87 -4.04 3.94
CA LYS A 151 -6.32 -4.23 3.72
C LYS A 151 -6.83 -3.36 2.56
N ARG A 152 -6.43 -2.09 2.51
CA ARG A 152 -6.80 -1.18 1.41
C ARG A 152 -6.20 -1.62 0.07
N HIS A 153 -4.95 -2.04 0.07
CA HIS A 153 -4.26 -2.54 -1.12
C HIS A 153 -4.94 -3.81 -1.66
N GLU A 154 -5.25 -4.78 -0.80
CA GLU A 154 -5.98 -6.00 -1.18
C GLU A 154 -7.36 -5.67 -1.77
N PHE A 155 -8.10 -4.76 -1.16
CA PHE A 155 -9.40 -4.30 -1.67
C PHE A 155 -9.28 -3.68 -3.06
N LEU A 156 -8.38 -2.71 -3.25
CA LEU A 156 -8.19 -2.03 -4.53
C LEU A 156 -7.65 -2.98 -5.61
N SER A 157 -6.77 -3.92 -5.25
CA SER A 157 -6.25 -4.92 -6.18
C SER A 157 -7.37 -5.86 -6.65
N GLN A 158 -8.29 -6.22 -5.77
CA GLN A 158 -9.46 -7.02 -6.12
C GLN A 158 -10.43 -6.26 -7.03
N GLU A 159 -10.79 -5.01 -6.67
CA GLU A 159 -11.62 -4.13 -7.51
C GLU A 159 -11.01 -3.91 -8.90
N SER A 160 -9.70 -3.67 -8.99
CA SER A 160 -9.00 -3.50 -10.26
C SER A 160 -9.12 -4.76 -11.14
N LYS A 161 -8.92 -5.94 -10.56
CA LYS A 161 -9.06 -7.22 -11.27
C LYS A 161 -10.49 -7.45 -11.74
N ASP A 162 -11.48 -7.08 -10.94
CA ASP A 162 -12.88 -7.26 -11.30
C ASP A 162 -13.30 -6.26 -12.40
N LEU A 163 -12.76 -5.04 -12.38
CA LEU A 163 -12.93 -4.06 -13.46
C LEU A 163 -12.29 -4.53 -14.77
N GLU A 164 -11.07 -5.08 -14.72
CA GLU A 164 -10.41 -5.67 -15.89
C GLU A 164 -11.23 -6.82 -16.50
N LYS A 165 -11.78 -7.70 -15.66
CA LYS A 165 -12.71 -8.75 -16.12
C LYS A 165 -13.97 -8.18 -16.74
N ALA A 166 -14.54 -7.13 -16.14
CA ALA A 166 -15.73 -6.47 -16.68
C ALA A 166 -15.45 -5.86 -18.07
N ILE A 167 -14.31 -5.20 -18.24
CA ILE A 167 -13.85 -4.70 -19.55
C ILE A 167 -13.68 -5.84 -20.55
N GLY A 168 -13.09 -6.96 -20.12
CA GLY A 168 -12.98 -8.17 -20.94
C GLY A 168 -14.33 -8.67 -21.43
N SER A 169 -15.28 -8.84 -20.52
CA SER A 169 -16.65 -9.29 -20.84
C SER A 169 -17.38 -8.32 -21.77
N LEU A 170 -17.21 -7.01 -21.58
CA LEU A 170 -17.82 -6.00 -22.43
C LEU A 170 -17.25 -6.04 -23.85
N ASN A 171 -15.94 -6.24 -23.99
CA ASN A 171 -15.29 -6.40 -25.29
C ASN A 171 -15.76 -7.67 -26.03
N GLU A 172 -16.02 -8.76 -25.31
CA GLU A 172 -16.64 -9.95 -25.89
C GLU A 172 -18.05 -9.66 -26.41
N VAL A 173 -18.89 -8.98 -25.62
CA VAL A 173 -20.23 -8.57 -26.04
C VAL A 173 -20.18 -7.66 -27.28
N ILE A 174 -19.24 -6.70 -27.32
CA ILE A 174 -19.04 -5.83 -28.49
C ILE A 174 -18.69 -6.67 -29.72
N LYS A 175 -17.80 -7.66 -29.58
CA LYS A 175 -17.40 -8.56 -30.67
C LYS A 175 -18.58 -9.38 -31.18
N GLU A 176 -19.41 -9.91 -30.29
CA GLU A 176 -20.61 -10.65 -30.66
C GLU A 176 -21.63 -9.75 -31.38
N MET A 177 -21.82 -8.52 -30.89
CA MET A 177 -22.68 -7.54 -31.57
C MET A 177 -22.15 -7.19 -32.96
N ASP A 178 -20.85 -6.92 -33.12
CA ASP A 178 -20.23 -6.60 -34.41
C ASP A 178 -20.39 -7.77 -35.41
N GLN A 179 -20.28 -9.03 -34.94
CA GLN A 179 -20.55 -10.20 -35.77
C GLN A 179 -22.02 -10.28 -36.20
N LYS A 180 -22.95 -10.03 -35.27
CA LYS A 180 -24.38 -10.04 -35.56
C LYS A 180 -24.78 -8.91 -36.51
N ILE A 181 -24.21 -7.72 -36.35
CA ILE A 181 -24.39 -6.58 -37.25
C ILE A 181 -23.87 -6.95 -38.64
N SER A 182 -22.65 -7.47 -38.75
CA SER A 182 -22.05 -7.86 -40.03
C SER A 182 -22.88 -8.92 -40.75
N LYS A 183 -23.38 -9.93 -40.01
CA LYS A 183 -24.25 -10.97 -40.56
C LYS A 183 -25.58 -10.40 -41.06
N THR A 184 -26.24 -9.57 -40.25
CA THR A 184 -27.53 -8.96 -40.59
C THR A 184 -27.38 -8.00 -41.77
N PHE A 185 -26.32 -7.21 -41.80
CA PHE A 185 -25.97 -6.32 -42.91
C PHE A 185 -25.77 -7.10 -44.21
N ASN A 186 -24.97 -8.18 -44.19
CA ASN A 186 -24.74 -9.00 -45.39
C ASN A 186 -26.04 -9.62 -45.92
N GLN A 187 -26.89 -10.13 -45.03
CA GLN A 187 -28.19 -10.68 -45.40
C GLN A 187 -29.13 -9.61 -45.99
N ALA A 188 -29.18 -8.43 -45.36
CA ALA A 188 -29.96 -7.30 -45.86
C ALA A 188 -29.43 -6.84 -47.21
N PHE A 189 -28.12 -6.69 -47.36
CA PHE A 189 -27.45 -6.27 -48.59
C PHE A 189 -27.76 -7.23 -49.75
N GLU A 190 -27.68 -8.55 -49.54
CA GLU A 190 -28.00 -9.54 -50.57
C GLU A 190 -29.47 -9.47 -51.00
N LYS A 191 -30.40 -9.27 -50.05
CA LYS A 191 -31.82 -9.15 -50.35
C LYS A 191 -32.13 -7.85 -51.09
N ILE A 192 -31.62 -6.72 -50.60
CA ILE A 192 -31.77 -5.42 -51.26
C ILE A 192 -31.15 -5.46 -52.67
N ASN A 193 -30.00 -6.10 -52.84
CA ASN A 193 -29.36 -6.23 -54.16
C ASN A 193 -30.25 -7.01 -55.15
N LYS A 194 -30.89 -8.11 -54.71
CA LYS A 194 -31.84 -8.89 -55.53
C LYS A 194 -33.06 -8.06 -55.92
N GLU A 195 -33.67 -7.37 -54.95
CA GLU A 195 -34.83 -6.52 -55.21
C GLU A 195 -34.47 -5.32 -56.09
N PHE A 196 -33.27 -4.75 -55.93
CA PHE A 196 -32.77 -3.68 -56.77
C PHE A 196 -32.66 -4.12 -58.23
N THR A 197 -32.07 -5.29 -58.49
CA THR A 197 -32.03 -5.86 -59.85
C THR A 197 -33.44 -6.05 -60.43
N ASN A 198 -34.38 -6.53 -59.60
CA ASN A 198 -35.77 -6.76 -60.01
C ASN A 198 -36.49 -5.44 -60.37
N TYR A 199 -36.53 -4.48 -59.46
CA TYR A 199 -37.18 -3.17 -59.69
C TYR A 199 -36.52 -2.39 -60.82
N PHE A 200 -35.18 -2.44 -60.94
CA PHE A 200 -34.47 -1.83 -62.06
C PHE A 200 -34.94 -2.41 -63.40
N ARG A 201 -35.03 -3.75 -63.49
CA ARG A 201 -35.50 -4.41 -64.71
C ARG A 201 -36.96 -4.08 -65.04
N ILE A 202 -37.83 -3.98 -64.03
CA ILE A 202 -39.25 -3.61 -64.22
C ILE A 202 -39.35 -2.18 -64.74
N ILE A 203 -38.65 -1.24 -64.12
CA ILE A 203 -38.67 0.18 -64.46
C ILE A 203 -38.12 0.41 -65.88
N PHE A 204 -36.93 -0.10 -66.20
CA PHE A 204 -36.30 0.09 -67.51
C PHE A 204 -36.85 -0.87 -68.58
N GLY A 205 -37.60 -1.91 -68.22
CA GLY A 205 -38.12 -2.92 -69.14
C GLY A 205 -37.03 -3.83 -69.70
N GLY A 206 -35.92 -3.97 -68.95
CA GLY A 206 -34.68 -4.62 -69.36
C GLY A 206 -33.47 -4.03 -68.63
N GLY A 207 -32.27 -4.47 -68.99
CA GLY A 207 -31.03 -4.04 -68.33
C GLY A 207 -30.69 -4.82 -67.06
N ASN A 208 -29.53 -4.52 -66.47
CA ASN A 208 -29.01 -5.15 -65.27
C ASN A 208 -28.44 -4.09 -64.32
N ALA A 209 -28.73 -4.21 -63.02
CA ALA A 209 -28.14 -3.37 -62.00
C ALA A 209 -27.86 -4.17 -60.73
N HIS A 210 -26.73 -3.88 -60.07
CA HIS A 210 -26.29 -4.55 -58.85
C HIS A 210 -25.49 -3.59 -57.96
N LEU A 211 -25.50 -3.86 -56.67
CA LEU A 211 -24.73 -3.15 -55.65
C LEU A 211 -23.38 -3.82 -55.44
N VAL A 212 -22.33 -3.01 -55.30
CA VAL A 212 -20.95 -3.46 -55.07
C VAL A 212 -20.45 -2.87 -53.76
N LYS A 213 -19.76 -3.65 -52.94
CA LYS A 213 -19.10 -3.14 -51.73
C LYS A 213 -17.78 -2.51 -52.11
N ALA A 214 -17.61 -1.21 -51.84
CA ALA A 214 -16.40 -0.45 -52.09
C ALA A 214 -15.66 -0.16 -50.78
N LYS A 215 -14.33 -0.12 -50.79
CA LYS A 215 -13.57 0.33 -49.61
C LYS A 215 -13.48 1.85 -49.64
N ILE A 216 -13.94 2.52 -48.58
CA ILE A 216 -13.76 3.97 -48.44
C ILE A 216 -12.36 4.21 -47.88
N GLN A 217 -11.47 4.75 -48.71
CA GLN A 217 -10.21 5.29 -48.20
C GLN A 217 -10.52 6.63 -47.54
N LYS A 218 -10.44 6.71 -46.20
CA LYS A 218 -10.43 8.01 -45.54
C LYS A 218 -9.29 8.81 -46.12
N ARG A 219 -9.60 9.92 -46.79
CA ARG A 219 -8.60 10.96 -47.04
C ARG A 219 -8.12 11.38 -45.66
N ARG A 220 -6.91 10.96 -45.27
CA ARG A 220 -6.19 11.58 -44.16
C ARG A 220 -6.25 13.09 -44.43
N LEU A 221 -7.01 13.81 -43.61
CA LEU A 221 -6.86 15.26 -43.52
C LEU A 221 -5.38 15.46 -43.23
N LYS A 222 -4.64 15.98 -44.21
CA LYS A 222 -3.31 16.50 -43.95
C LYS A 222 -3.50 17.51 -42.82
N LYS A 223 -2.94 17.23 -41.64
CA LYS A 223 -2.64 18.28 -40.68
C LYS A 223 -1.71 19.24 -41.45
N GLU A 224 -2.25 20.37 -41.90
CA GLU A 224 -1.46 21.53 -42.30
C GLU A 224 -0.57 21.87 -41.09
N ALA A 225 0.72 21.59 -41.17
CA ALA A 225 1.77 22.45 -41.70
C ALA A 225 2.09 23.60 -40.73
N ASP A 226 3.19 23.39 -40.01
CA ASP A 226 4.22 24.35 -39.61
C ASP A 226 3.78 25.64 -38.90
N ASP A 227 3.81 25.60 -37.56
CA ASP A 227 4.13 26.77 -36.75
C ASP A 227 5.67 26.80 -36.56
N PRO A 228 6.42 27.75 -37.20
CA PRO A 228 7.87 27.82 -37.11
C PRO A 228 8.36 28.62 -35.90
N SER A 229 7.63 28.57 -34.76
CA SER A 229 7.96 29.39 -33.58
C SER A 229 8.12 28.58 -32.29
N THR A 230 8.89 27.49 -32.31
CA THR A 230 9.41 26.87 -31.06
C THR A 230 10.78 26.21 -31.29
N GLU A 231 11.74 26.97 -31.82
CA GLU A 231 13.14 26.70 -31.51
C GLU A 231 13.54 27.56 -30.31
N LEU A 232 13.73 26.93 -29.15
CA LEU A 232 14.75 27.23 -28.11
C LEU A 232 14.41 26.48 -26.82
N GLY A 233 15.09 25.36 -26.60
CA GLY A 233 14.98 24.60 -25.35
C GLY A 233 15.61 23.23 -25.45
N ALA A 234 16.94 23.18 -25.55
CA ALA A 234 17.70 21.96 -25.35
C ALA A 234 17.54 21.48 -23.90
N GLY A 235 17.14 20.22 -23.73
CA GLY A 235 17.05 19.53 -22.46
C GLY A 235 16.73 18.07 -22.71
N GLU A 236 17.76 17.24 -22.73
CA GLU A 236 17.68 15.79 -22.82
C GLU A 236 16.76 15.23 -21.73
N ASN A 237 15.78 14.43 -22.13
CA ASN A 237 15.37 13.23 -21.40
C ASN A 237 14.79 12.26 -22.43
N LYS A 238 15.61 11.26 -22.78
CA LYS A 238 15.15 10.00 -23.33
C LYS A 238 14.60 9.20 -22.17
N ASP A 239 13.28 9.23 -21.98
CA ASP A 239 12.57 8.11 -21.40
C ASP A 239 11.44 7.78 -22.36
N GLU A 240 11.52 6.55 -22.87
CA GLU A 240 10.54 5.87 -23.68
C GLU A 240 9.29 5.64 -22.83
N ASP A 241 8.44 6.65 -22.70
CA ASP A 241 7.05 6.41 -22.31
C ASP A 241 6.26 6.00 -23.55
N ASP A 242 6.15 4.68 -23.67
CA ASP A 242 5.21 3.89 -24.47
C ASP A 242 3.75 4.24 -24.10
N ASP A 243 3.36 5.52 -24.19
CA ASP A 243 1.96 5.97 -24.14
C ASP A 243 1.49 6.34 -25.55
N LYS A 244 1.79 5.44 -26.51
CA LYS A 244 0.95 5.30 -27.70
C LYS A 244 -0.36 4.68 -27.26
N SER A 245 -1.18 5.55 -26.68
CA SER A 245 -2.60 5.37 -26.44
C SER A 245 -3.24 4.48 -27.50
N LEU A 246 -3.97 3.49 -27.00
CA LEU A 246 -4.61 2.34 -27.64
C LEU A 246 -5.65 2.68 -28.73
N ASP A 247 -5.59 3.86 -29.35
CA ASP A 247 -6.52 4.36 -30.35
C ASP A 247 -6.13 4.00 -31.80
N GLU A 248 -4.93 3.44 -32.04
CA GLU A 248 -4.50 3.03 -33.39
C GLU A 248 -5.10 1.69 -33.87
N ALA A 249 -5.89 0.99 -33.05
CA ALA A 249 -6.43 -0.34 -33.37
C ALA A 249 -7.93 -0.36 -33.74
N ARG A 250 -8.51 0.75 -34.22
CA ARG A 250 -9.84 0.75 -34.84
C ARG A 250 -9.88 1.52 -36.16
N ASP A 251 -8.91 1.25 -37.04
CA ASP A 251 -9.14 1.37 -38.48
C ASP A 251 -10.16 0.29 -38.90
N LYS A 252 -11.43 0.43 -38.47
CA LYS A 252 -12.55 -0.28 -39.09
C LYS A 252 -12.56 0.20 -40.54
N GLU A 253 -12.09 -0.64 -41.48
CA GLU A 253 -12.20 -0.38 -42.91
C GLU A 253 -13.67 -0.01 -43.20
N GLU A 254 -13.95 1.26 -43.44
CA GLU A 254 -15.31 1.71 -43.72
C GLU A 254 -15.73 1.17 -45.09
N ILE A 255 -16.70 0.25 -45.07
CA ILE A 255 -17.26 -0.35 -46.27
C ILE A 255 -18.29 0.64 -46.83
N GLY A 256 -17.99 1.20 -47.99
CA GLY A 256 -18.94 1.94 -48.82
C GLY A 256 -19.73 1.02 -49.75
N ILE A 257 -20.75 1.59 -50.38
CA ILE A 257 -21.56 0.92 -51.40
C ILE A 257 -21.45 1.72 -52.69
N ASP A 258 -21.12 1.04 -53.78
CA ASP A 258 -21.11 1.56 -55.14
C ASP A 258 -22.25 0.92 -55.96
N ILE A 259 -22.79 1.66 -56.91
CA ILE A 259 -23.96 1.25 -57.70
C ILE A 259 -23.52 1.02 -59.14
N SER A 260 -23.64 -0.22 -59.61
CA SER A 260 -23.43 -0.56 -61.02
C SER A 260 -24.78 -0.72 -61.71
N ALA A 261 -25.06 0.12 -62.72
CA ALA A 261 -26.32 0.12 -63.44
C ALA A 261 -26.10 0.16 -64.96
N CYS A 262 -26.74 -0.77 -65.66
CA CYS A 262 -26.61 -0.98 -67.10
C CYS A 262 -28.01 -1.01 -67.75
N PRO A 263 -28.51 0.13 -68.25
CA PRO A 263 -29.79 0.20 -68.96
C PRO A 263 -29.79 -0.65 -70.25
N PRO A 264 -30.97 -1.07 -70.76
CA PRO A 264 -31.06 -1.88 -71.97
C PRO A 264 -30.43 -1.17 -73.17
N GLY A 265 -29.59 -1.90 -73.93
CA GLY A 265 -28.98 -1.40 -75.16
C GLY A 265 -27.69 -0.58 -74.97
N LYS A 266 -27.19 -0.39 -73.74
CA LYS A 266 -25.91 0.30 -73.47
C LYS A 266 -24.96 -0.60 -72.67
N LYS A 267 -23.65 -0.35 -72.78
CA LYS A 267 -22.60 -0.97 -71.93
C LYS A 267 -22.00 0.11 -71.02
N ILE A 268 -22.78 0.61 -70.07
CA ILE A 268 -22.33 1.63 -69.11
C ILE A 268 -22.08 0.97 -67.76
N THR A 269 -20.96 1.33 -67.11
CA THR A 269 -20.55 0.79 -65.81
C THR A 269 -20.57 1.83 -64.69
N ASN A 270 -20.50 3.12 -65.02
CA ASN A 270 -20.36 4.21 -64.05
C ASN A 270 -21.58 5.15 -64.09
N LEU A 271 -22.11 5.49 -62.91
CA LEU A 271 -23.33 6.29 -62.75
C LEU A 271 -23.23 7.69 -63.38
N THR A 272 -22.01 8.22 -63.48
CA THR A 272 -21.72 9.54 -64.07
C THR A 272 -21.98 9.62 -65.57
N MET A 273 -22.06 8.48 -66.26
CA MET A 273 -22.30 8.39 -67.70
C MET A 273 -23.79 8.22 -68.07
N LEU A 274 -24.68 8.18 -67.07
CA LEU A 274 -26.12 8.06 -67.27
C LEU A 274 -26.79 9.42 -67.51
N SER A 275 -27.86 9.44 -68.31
CA SER A 275 -28.71 10.63 -68.49
C SER A 275 -29.35 11.07 -67.17
N GLY A 276 -29.78 12.33 -67.06
CA GLY A 276 -30.50 12.85 -65.89
C GLY A 276 -31.69 11.97 -65.48
N GLY A 277 -32.55 11.61 -66.43
CA GLY A 277 -33.69 10.71 -66.17
C GLY A 277 -33.29 9.27 -65.83
N GLU A 278 -32.22 8.75 -66.46
CA GLU A 278 -31.70 7.40 -66.15
C GLU A 278 -31.11 7.33 -64.73
N ARG A 279 -30.45 8.39 -64.26
CA ARG A 279 -29.97 8.50 -62.88
C ARG A 279 -31.12 8.53 -61.89
N SER A 280 -32.15 9.36 -62.14
CA SER A 280 -33.34 9.43 -61.28
C SER A 280 -34.05 8.07 -61.18
N LEU A 281 -34.23 7.38 -62.31
CA LEU A 281 -34.84 6.04 -62.33
C LEU A 281 -34.02 4.99 -61.59
N THR A 282 -32.69 5.05 -61.71
CA THR A 282 -31.79 4.14 -60.97
C THR A 282 -31.91 4.39 -59.46
N SER A 283 -31.98 5.65 -59.03
CA SER A 283 -32.19 6.01 -57.62
C SER A 283 -33.56 5.57 -57.10
N ILE A 284 -34.63 5.74 -57.89
CA ILE A 284 -35.98 5.28 -57.54
C ILE A 284 -36.02 3.74 -57.42
N ALA A 285 -35.38 3.02 -58.33
CA ALA A 285 -35.28 1.56 -58.25
C ALA A 285 -34.59 1.10 -56.96
N LEU A 286 -33.53 1.79 -56.55
CA LEU A 286 -32.84 1.51 -55.28
C LEU A 286 -33.72 1.84 -54.08
N LEU A 287 -34.41 2.98 -54.10
CA LEU A 287 -35.33 3.38 -53.04
C LEU A 287 -36.43 2.33 -52.82
N PHE A 288 -37.05 1.85 -53.91
CA PHE A 288 -38.06 0.80 -53.83
C PHE A 288 -37.51 -0.55 -53.36
N ALA A 289 -36.28 -0.90 -53.73
CA ALA A 289 -35.63 -2.09 -53.19
C ALA A 289 -35.43 -2.01 -51.66
N ILE A 290 -35.07 -0.82 -51.16
CA ILE A 290 -34.94 -0.58 -49.72
C ILE A 290 -36.30 -0.64 -49.01
N ILE A 291 -37.32 0.02 -49.57
CA ILE A 291 -38.69 0.02 -49.03
C ILE A 291 -39.29 -1.39 -49.03
N SER A 292 -39.06 -2.18 -50.07
CA SER A 292 -39.53 -3.57 -50.15
C SER A 292 -38.90 -4.46 -49.06
N TYR A 293 -37.61 -4.26 -48.76
CA TYR A 293 -36.93 -5.01 -47.71
C TYR A 293 -37.30 -4.56 -46.29
N ASN A 294 -37.42 -3.25 -46.07
CA ASN A 294 -37.79 -2.66 -44.79
C ASN A 294 -38.88 -1.60 -45.00
N PRO A 295 -40.16 -2.01 -45.02
CA PRO A 295 -41.27 -1.11 -45.35
C PRO A 295 -41.46 -0.06 -44.26
N PRO A 296 -41.27 1.24 -44.56
CA PRO A 296 -41.59 2.29 -43.62
C PRO A 296 -43.11 2.39 -43.46
N PRO A 297 -43.61 2.92 -42.33
CA PRO A 297 -45.04 3.10 -42.12
C PRO A 297 -45.68 4.05 -43.15
N PHE A 298 -44.95 5.11 -43.53
CA PHE A 298 -45.32 5.99 -44.63
C PHE A 298 -44.08 6.51 -45.35
N ALA A 299 -44.24 6.86 -46.63
CA ALA A 299 -43.21 7.45 -47.48
C ALA A 299 -43.78 8.66 -48.22
N VAL A 300 -43.00 9.74 -48.28
CA VAL A 300 -43.34 10.96 -49.02
C VAL A 300 -42.45 11.06 -50.24
N LEU A 301 -43.05 11.21 -51.41
CA LEU A 301 -42.35 11.36 -52.68
C LEU A 301 -42.75 12.68 -53.31
N ASP A 302 -41.80 13.60 -53.45
CA ASP A 302 -42.04 14.93 -54.00
C ASP A 302 -41.40 15.07 -55.38
N GLU A 303 -42.25 15.17 -56.41
CA GLU A 303 -41.90 15.32 -57.84
C GLU A 303 -40.81 14.35 -58.36
N VAL A 304 -40.72 13.16 -57.76
CA VAL A 304 -39.67 12.18 -58.07
C VAL A 304 -39.75 11.68 -59.52
N GLU A 305 -40.94 11.71 -60.12
CA GLU A 305 -41.20 11.28 -61.49
C GLU A 305 -41.11 12.40 -62.55
N ALA A 306 -40.73 13.64 -62.19
CA ALA A 306 -40.76 14.77 -63.12
C ALA A 306 -39.92 14.56 -64.39
N ALA A 307 -38.88 13.72 -64.31
CA ALA A 307 -37.99 13.39 -65.42
C ALA A 307 -38.41 12.11 -66.20
N LEU A 308 -39.58 11.54 -65.91
CA LEU A 308 -40.05 10.29 -66.51
C LEU A 308 -40.95 10.53 -67.73
N ASP A 309 -40.80 9.67 -68.73
CA ASP A 309 -41.75 9.57 -69.84
C ASP A 309 -43.02 8.81 -69.42
N GLU A 310 -44.06 8.89 -70.24
CA GLU A 310 -45.37 8.28 -69.94
C GLU A 310 -45.28 6.76 -69.69
N ALA A 311 -44.41 6.07 -70.43
CA ALA A 311 -44.22 4.62 -70.30
C ALA A 311 -43.58 4.25 -68.95
N ASN A 312 -42.55 4.97 -68.51
CA ASN A 312 -41.89 4.74 -67.24
C ASN A 312 -42.74 5.24 -66.06
N SER A 313 -43.49 6.33 -66.20
CA SER A 313 -44.47 6.77 -65.19
C SER A 313 -45.54 5.71 -64.93
N ARG A 314 -46.01 5.01 -65.97
CA ARG A 314 -46.96 3.91 -65.80
C ARG A 314 -46.35 2.72 -65.03
N ARG A 315 -45.08 2.38 -65.30
CA ARG A 315 -44.35 1.31 -64.58
C ARG A 315 -44.09 1.69 -63.13
N PHE A 316 -43.70 2.94 -62.89
CA PHE A 316 -43.53 3.53 -61.56
C PHE A 316 -44.79 3.43 -60.72
N GLY A 317 -45.95 3.84 -61.26
CA GLY A 317 -47.22 3.74 -60.56
C GLY A 317 -47.61 2.29 -60.20
N ARG A 318 -47.32 1.31 -61.07
CA ARG A 318 -47.60 -0.11 -60.76
C ARG A 318 -46.78 -0.60 -59.57
N ILE A 319 -45.51 -0.20 -59.49
CA ILE A 319 -44.64 -0.55 -58.36
C ILE A 319 -45.17 0.10 -57.07
N LEU A 320 -45.62 1.36 -57.14
CA LEU A 320 -46.24 2.03 -56.00
C LEU A 320 -47.51 1.32 -55.54
N GLN A 321 -48.36 0.87 -56.47
CA GLN A 321 -49.56 0.13 -56.14
C GLN A 321 -49.23 -1.20 -55.43
N GLU A 322 -48.21 -1.92 -55.90
CA GLU A 322 -47.74 -3.15 -55.24
C GLU A 322 -47.22 -2.89 -53.82
N LEU A 323 -46.38 -1.86 -53.64
CA LEU A 323 -45.82 -1.49 -52.34
C LEU A 323 -46.85 -0.85 -51.38
N SER A 324 -47.93 -0.28 -51.92
CA SER A 324 -48.97 0.42 -51.15
C SER A 324 -49.69 -0.47 -50.13
N HIS A 325 -49.63 -1.79 -50.32
CA HIS A 325 -50.20 -2.75 -49.36
C HIS A 325 -49.50 -2.73 -48.00
N ASN A 326 -48.20 -2.41 -47.99
CA ASN A 326 -47.37 -2.46 -46.78
C ASN A 326 -46.88 -1.08 -46.31
N THR A 327 -46.86 -0.08 -47.21
CA THR A 327 -46.39 1.28 -46.92
C THR A 327 -47.39 2.30 -47.44
N GLN A 328 -47.74 3.28 -46.61
CA GLN A 328 -48.56 4.40 -47.06
C GLN A 328 -47.74 5.39 -47.90
N PHE A 329 -48.16 5.68 -49.13
CA PHE A 329 -47.48 6.66 -49.98
C PHE A 329 -48.23 7.99 -50.02
N VAL A 330 -47.50 9.08 -49.81
CA VAL A 330 -47.95 10.46 -50.07
C VAL A 330 -47.11 11.00 -51.22
N ILE A 331 -47.75 11.23 -52.37
CA ILE A 331 -47.04 11.62 -53.59
C ILE A 331 -47.48 13.02 -53.99
N ILE A 332 -46.51 13.91 -54.13
CA ILE A 332 -46.71 15.25 -54.67
C ILE A 332 -46.28 15.20 -56.13
N THR A 333 -47.23 15.40 -57.04
CA THR A 333 -46.97 15.23 -58.47
C THR A 333 -47.94 16.03 -59.32
N HIS A 334 -47.45 16.47 -60.48
CA HIS A 334 -48.25 17.00 -61.58
C HIS A 334 -48.41 15.98 -62.74
N ASN A 335 -47.86 14.77 -62.60
CA ASN A 335 -47.91 13.73 -63.62
C ASN A 335 -49.26 13.02 -63.64
N ARG A 336 -49.97 13.11 -64.78
CA ARG A 336 -51.31 12.54 -64.96
C ARG A 336 -51.33 11.02 -64.80
N GLU A 337 -50.29 10.31 -65.24
CA GLU A 337 -50.26 8.84 -65.15
C GLU A 337 -50.06 8.35 -63.71
N THR A 338 -49.30 9.08 -62.87
CA THR A 338 -49.19 8.78 -61.43
C THR A 338 -50.49 9.10 -60.70
N MET A 339 -51.09 10.28 -60.98
CA MET A 339 -52.36 10.69 -60.37
C MET A 339 -53.49 9.69 -60.63
N ARG A 340 -53.55 9.09 -61.82
CA ARG A 340 -54.56 8.09 -62.18
C ARG A 340 -54.50 6.80 -61.37
N GLN A 341 -53.36 6.51 -60.73
CA GLN A 341 -53.15 5.29 -59.96
C GLN A 341 -53.33 5.50 -58.45
N ALA A 342 -53.56 6.74 -58.01
CA ALA A 342 -53.82 7.06 -56.62
C ALA A 342 -55.26 6.64 -56.21
N SER A 343 -55.44 6.25 -54.94
CA SER A 343 -56.77 6.01 -54.37
C SER A 343 -57.47 7.31 -53.98
N LEU A 344 -56.68 8.30 -53.54
CA LEU A 344 -57.15 9.59 -53.05
C LEU A 344 -56.25 10.70 -53.60
N LEU A 345 -56.87 11.72 -54.17
CA LEU A 345 -56.18 12.92 -54.63
C LEU A 345 -56.48 14.09 -53.71
N TYR A 346 -55.42 14.80 -53.32
CA TYR A 346 -55.51 16.07 -52.62
C TYR A 346 -55.01 17.17 -53.57
N GLY A 347 -55.93 18.03 -54.02
CA GLY A 347 -55.62 19.21 -54.81
C GLY A 347 -55.40 20.43 -53.91
N VAL A 348 -54.27 21.11 -54.07
CA VAL A 348 -54.03 22.40 -53.42
C VAL A 348 -54.38 23.51 -54.40
N THR A 349 -55.30 24.39 -54.02
CA THR A 349 -55.69 25.57 -54.79
C THR A 349 -55.34 26.83 -54.01
N MET A 350 -54.82 27.85 -54.68
CA MET A 350 -54.55 29.15 -54.07
C MET A 350 -55.54 30.18 -54.62
N GLY A 351 -56.29 30.82 -53.73
CA GLY A 351 -57.17 31.92 -54.11
C GLY A 351 -56.40 33.23 -54.32
N GLU A 352 -57.10 34.28 -54.77
CA GLU A 352 -56.52 35.62 -54.93
C GLU A 352 -55.94 36.19 -53.62
N ASP A 353 -56.44 35.71 -52.47
CA ASP A 353 -55.99 36.08 -51.13
C ASP A 353 -54.64 35.44 -50.72
N GLY A 354 -54.02 34.62 -51.57
CA GLY A 354 -52.75 33.93 -51.28
C GLY A 354 -52.84 32.80 -50.24
N ILE A 355 -54.04 32.48 -49.76
CA ILE A 355 -54.29 31.39 -48.81
C ILE A 355 -54.52 30.08 -49.58
N SER A 356 -53.75 29.05 -49.23
CA SER A 356 -53.90 27.70 -49.81
C SER A 356 -55.12 26.99 -49.21
N LYS A 357 -56.00 26.48 -50.07
CA LYS A 357 -57.15 25.65 -49.72
C LYS A 357 -56.95 24.24 -50.29
N LEU A 358 -57.29 23.24 -49.49
CA LEU A 358 -57.14 21.84 -49.83
C LEU A 358 -58.49 21.25 -50.25
N LEU A 359 -58.51 20.60 -51.41
CA LEU A 359 -59.64 19.87 -51.96
C LEU A 359 -59.28 18.38 -52.00
N SER A 360 -60.14 17.50 -51.51
CA SER A 360 -59.94 16.05 -51.57
C SER A 360 -60.92 15.38 -52.51
N VAL A 361 -60.45 14.45 -53.34
CA VAL A 361 -61.26 13.66 -54.27
C VAL A 361 -60.87 12.18 -54.15
N HIS A 362 -61.83 11.34 -53.73
CA HIS A 362 -61.66 9.89 -53.74
C HIS A 362 -61.93 9.34 -55.15
N LEU A 363 -60.92 8.73 -55.77
CA LEU A 363 -61.02 8.23 -57.15
C LEU A 363 -61.88 6.96 -57.25
N ASP A 364 -62.00 6.18 -56.17
CA ASP A 364 -62.84 4.97 -56.11
C ASP A 364 -64.36 5.26 -56.25
N GLN A 365 -64.79 6.52 -56.12
CA GLN A 365 -66.19 6.92 -56.22
C GLN A 365 -66.60 7.46 -57.60
N ILE A 366 -65.65 7.58 -58.53
CA ILE A 366 -65.92 8.04 -59.90
C ILE A 366 -66.24 6.81 -60.75
N GLY A 367 -67.50 6.36 -60.69
CA GLY A 367 -68.07 5.48 -61.71
C GLY A 367 -68.05 6.15 -63.09
N GLN A 368 -68.23 5.37 -64.16
CA GLN A 368 -68.13 5.75 -65.59
C GLN A 368 -68.94 6.98 -66.06
N GLU A 369 -69.65 7.69 -65.19
CA GLU A 369 -70.26 8.98 -65.46
C GLU A 369 -69.72 9.99 -64.43
N GLY A 370 -68.93 10.96 -64.89
CA GLY A 370 -68.15 11.91 -64.10
C GLY A 370 -68.96 12.91 -63.26
N GLY A 371 -69.75 12.42 -62.31
CA GLY A 371 -70.44 13.21 -61.29
C GLY A 371 -69.76 13.06 -59.94
N ILE A 372 -69.16 14.13 -59.42
CA ILE A 372 -68.67 14.21 -58.04
C ILE A 372 -69.92 14.22 -57.12
N LYS A 373 -70.11 13.18 -56.30
CA LYS A 373 -71.05 13.26 -55.17
C LYS A 373 -70.44 14.19 -54.12
N LYS A 374 -71.18 15.26 -53.80
CA LYS A 374 -70.86 16.23 -52.76
C LYS A 374 -70.83 15.62 -51.37
#